data_AF-X0QW57-F1
#
_entry.id   AF-X0QW57-F1
#
_cell.length_a   1.000
_cell.length_b   1.000
_cell.length_c   1.000
_cell.angle_alpha   90.00
_cell.angle_beta   90.00
_cell.angle_gamma   90.00
#
_symmetry.space_group_name_H-M   'P 1'
#
loop_
_entity.id
_entity.type
_entity.pdbx_description
1 polymer ?
#
loop_
_entity_poly.entity_id
_entity_poly.type
_entity_poly.pdbx_seq_one_letter_code
_entity_poly.pdbx_strand_id
1 'polypeptide(L)'
;MIEALQSGRADKIAEFSDLVVPDIDKKLLQLQSKLHQKKSEFDEVSEYQGCELSIRLHRMLVDMGKDSPVLVPTVKKAVSELPEASMPELMSIILEWSKEVKVGNSNLKDDSQTINRTKKSNYIKPKDWHTLDSEDLRYQFTQKEKANSFYEHLKDSTSLIFDINDWLPKVS
;
A
#
# COMPACT_ATOMS: atom_id res chain seq x y z
N MET A 1 -37.09 -7.03 -24.47
CA MET A 1 -36.41 -7.62 -23.29
C MET A 1 -35.68 -6.55 -22.47
N ILE A 2 -34.56 -5.98 -22.93
CA ILE A 2 -33.84 -4.90 -22.21
C ILE A 2 -34.73 -3.67 -22.00
N GLU A 3 -35.53 -3.31 -23.01
CA GLU A 3 -36.52 -2.23 -22.90
C GLU A 3 -37.62 -2.51 -21.85
N ALA A 4 -37.97 -3.78 -21.62
CA ALA A 4 -38.96 -4.15 -20.61
C ALA A 4 -38.38 -3.95 -19.20
N LEU A 5 -37.11 -4.37 -18.98
CA LEU A 5 -36.36 -4.14 -17.75
C LEU A 5 -36.11 -2.65 -17.49
N GLN A 6 -35.71 -1.88 -18.52
CA GLN A 6 -35.54 -0.43 -18.42
C GLN A 6 -36.86 0.30 -18.13
N SER A 7 -38.00 -0.26 -18.55
CA SER A 7 -39.32 0.35 -18.31
C SER A 7 -39.89 0.12 -16.91
N GLY A 8 -39.35 -0.82 -16.12
CA GLY A 8 -39.75 -1.07 -14.73
C GLY A 8 -41.19 -1.58 -14.53
N ARG A 9 -41.93 -1.92 -15.58
CA ARG A 9 -43.33 -2.35 -15.49
C ARG A 9 -43.45 -3.85 -15.27
N ALA A 10 -44.04 -4.24 -14.14
CA ALA A 10 -44.25 -5.63 -13.75
C ALA A 10 -44.99 -6.45 -14.82
N ASP A 11 -46.00 -5.87 -15.49
CA ASP A 11 -46.81 -6.58 -16.49
C ASP A 11 -46.00 -7.00 -17.72
N LYS A 12 -45.13 -6.11 -18.21
CA LYS A 12 -44.24 -6.38 -19.35
C LYS A 12 -43.05 -7.25 -18.99
N ILE A 13 -42.69 -7.26 -17.72
CA ILE A 13 -41.66 -8.14 -17.17
C ILE A 13 -42.26 -9.55 -17.11
N ALA A 14 -43.44 -9.74 -16.52
CA ALA A 14 -44.10 -11.04 -16.38
C ALA A 14 -44.34 -11.81 -17.70
N GLU A 15 -44.49 -11.12 -18.83
CA GLU A 15 -44.58 -11.75 -20.16
C GLU A 15 -43.33 -12.55 -20.55
N PHE A 16 -42.17 -12.26 -19.95
CA PHE A 16 -40.92 -12.97 -20.19
C PHE A 16 -40.66 -13.96 -19.04
N SER A 17 -41.32 -15.11 -19.02
CA SER A 17 -41.17 -16.13 -17.96
C SER A 17 -39.76 -16.75 -17.85
N ASP A 18 -38.85 -16.44 -18.79
CA ASP A 18 -37.43 -16.81 -18.78
C ASP A 18 -36.55 -15.78 -17.99
N LEU A 19 -37.19 -14.85 -17.29
CA LEU A 19 -36.55 -13.73 -16.58
C LEU A 19 -35.73 -14.11 -15.34
N VAL A 20 -35.82 -15.36 -14.89
CA VAL A 20 -35.03 -15.80 -13.74
C VAL A 20 -33.69 -16.30 -14.28
N VAL A 21 -32.69 -15.42 -14.30
CA VAL A 21 -31.31 -15.83 -14.53
C VAL A 21 -30.91 -16.75 -13.38
N PRO A 22 -30.67 -18.05 -13.62
CA PRO A 22 -30.28 -18.97 -12.57
C PRO A 22 -28.97 -18.49 -11.94
N ASP A 23 -28.87 -18.62 -10.62
CA ASP A 23 -27.66 -18.31 -9.86
C ASP A 23 -27.18 -16.85 -9.99
N ILE A 24 -28.07 -15.87 -10.18
CA ILE A 24 -27.68 -14.45 -10.27
C ILE A 24 -26.92 -13.99 -9.01
N ASP A 25 -27.33 -14.46 -7.84
CA ASP A 25 -26.67 -14.17 -6.56
C ASP A 25 -25.24 -14.73 -6.53
N LYS A 26 -25.03 -15.93 -7.06
CA LYS A 26 -23.70 -16.54 -7.16
C LYS A 26 -22.82 -15.75 -8.13
N LYS A 27 -23.37 -15.30 -9.27
CA LYS A 27 -22.64 -14.45 -10.21
C LYS A 27 -22.32 -13.08 -9.60
N LEU A 28 -23.23 -12.52 -8.79
CA LEU A 28 -23.02 -11.28 -8.05
C LEU A 28 -21.89 -11.43 -7.02
N LEU A 29 -21.90 -12.51 -6.22
CA LEU A 29 -20.84 -12.83 -5.26
C LEU A 29 -19.48 -13.04 -5.95
N GLN A 30 -19.47 -13.74 -7.11
CA GLN A 30 -18.26 -13.89 -7.92
C GLN A 30 -17.73 -12.56 -8.45
N LEU A 31 -18.63 -11.66 -8.88
CA LEU A 31 -18.27 -10.31 -9.31
C LEU A 31 -17.72 -9.48 -8.16
N GLN A 32 -18.35 -9.51 -7.00
CA GLN A 32 -17.86 -8.83 -5.80
C GLN A 32 -16.47 -9.34 -5.40
N SER A 33 -16.26 -10.66 -5.42
CA SER A 33 -14.94 -11.27 -5.15
C SER A 33 -13.88 -10.80 -6.16
N LYS A 34 -14.20 -10.79 -7.45
CA LYS A 34 -13.30 -10.29 -8.51
C LYS A 34 -13.01 -8.80 -8.36
N LEU A 35 -14.01 -8.00 -8.00
CA LEU A 35 -13.84 -6.57 -7.73
C LEU A 35 -12.96 -6.34 -6.50
N HIS A 36 -13.11 -7.13 -5.44
CA HIS A 36 -12.28 -6.99 -4.25
C HIS A 36 -10.83 -7.38 -4.51
N GLN A 37 -10.60 -8.47 -5.27
CA GLN A 37 -9.27 -8.86 -5.73
C GLN A 37 -8.63 -7.79 -6.64
N LYS A 38 -9.44 -7.13 -7.48
CA LYS A 38 -8.94 -6.04 -8.32
C LYS A 38 -8.74 -4.75 -7.52
N LYS A 39 -9.48 -4.52 -6.43
CA LYS A 39 -9.38 -3.32 -5.60
C LYS A 39 -8.00 -3.18 -4.96
N SER A 40 -7.33 -4.27 -4.59
CA SER A 40 -5.93 -4.21 -4.15
C SER A 40 -5.00 -3.67 -5.23
N GLU A 41 -5.25 -3.96 -6.52
CA GLU A 41 -4.50 -3.37 -7.64
C GLU A 41 -4.81 -1.88 -7.82
N PHE A 42 -6.02 -1.42 -7.45
CA PHE A 42 -6.39 0.01 -7.51
C PHE A 42 -5.76 0.85 -6.40
N ASP A 43 -5.44 0.26 -5.25
CA ASP A 43 -4.83 0.98 -4.12
C ASP A 43 -3.40 1.44 -4.48
N GLU A 44 -2.62 0.57 -5.12
CA GLU A 44 -1.27 0.89 -5.65
C GLU A 44 -1.31 2.00 -6.70
N VAL A 45 -2.39 2.08 -7.46
CA VAL A 45 -2.60 3.12 -8.48
C VAL A 45 -2.99 4.47 -7.86
N SER A 46 -3.55 4.46 -6.64
CA SER A 46 -3.92 5.69 -5.92
C SER A 46 -2.69 6.50 -5.48
N GLU A 47 -1.51 5.86 -5.39
CA GLU A 47 -0.23 6.51 -5.09
C GLU A 47 0.22 7.49 -6.18
N TYR A 48 -0.32 7.39 -7.41
CA TYR A 48 0.03 8.27 -8.53
C TYR A 48 -0.70 9.63 -8.53
N GLN A 49 -1.46 9.95 -7.48
CA GLN A 49 -2.10 11.28 -7.29
C GLN A 49 -2.94 11.77 -8.49
N GLY A 50 -3.47 10.86 -9.32
CA GLY A 50 -4.32 11.21 -10.47
C GLY A 50 -3.59 11.49 -11.79
N CYS A 51 -2.28 11.25 -11.89
CA CYS A 51 -1.58 11.33 -13.19
C CYS A 51 -2.02 10.18 -14.13
N GLU A 52 -2.92 10.48 -15.08
CA GLU A 52 -3.48 9.48 -16.02
C GLU A 52 -2.39 8.71 -16.80
N LEU A 53 -1.31 9.39 -17.17
CA LEU A 53 -0.17 8.78 -17.85
C LEU A 53 0.52 7.72 -16.97
N SER A 54 0.80 8.05 -15.71
CA SER A 54 1.42 7.13 -14.74
C SER A 54 0.52 5.92 -14.46
N ILE A 55 -0.78 6.14 -14.32
CA ILE A 55 -1.77 5.08 -14.10
C ILE A 55 -1.83 4.13 -15.30
N ARG A 56 -1.85 4.68 -16.51
CA ARG A 56 -1.92 3.89 -17.75
C ARG A 56 -0.63 3.11 -18.00
N LEU A 57 0.54 3.72 -17.73
CA LEU A 57 1.83 3.03 -17.80
C LEU A 57 1.92 1.89 -16.79
N HIS A 58 1.52 2.15 -15.54
CA HIS A 58 1.48 1.13 -14.49
C HIS A 58 0.64 -0.08 -14.91
N ARG A 59 -0.61 0.15 -15.35
CA ARG A 59 -1.49 -0.93 -15.82
C ARG A 59 -0.89 -1.74 -16.96
N MET A 60 -0.29 -1.06 -17.94
CA MET A 60 0.32 -1.74 -19.09
C MET A 60 1.55 -2.58 -18.70
N LEU A 61 2.31 -2.12 -17.69
CA LEU A 61 3.46 -2.85 -17.16
C LEU A 61 3.04 -4.04 -16.29
N VAL A 62 1.93 -3.91 -15.55
CA VAL A 62 1.29 -5.01 -14.82
C VAL A 62 0.75 -6.07 -15.79
N ASP A 63 0.09 -5.67 -16.89
CA ASP A 63 -0.38 -6.58 -17.94
C ASP A 63 0.77 -7.35 -18.62
N MET A 64 1.98 -6.79 -18.63
CA MET A 64 3.21 -7.45 -19.11
C MET A 64 3.85 -8.40 -18.08
N GLY A 65 3.24 -8.59 -16.91
CA GLY A 65 3.71 -9.51 -15.88
C GLY A 65 4.88 -9.00 -15.04
N LYS A 66 5.05 -7.68 -14.90
CA LYS A 66 6.01 -7.11 -13.95
C LYS A 66 5.34 -6.81 -12.61
N ASP A 67 5.93 -7.33 -11.54
CA ASP A 67 5.40 -7.13 -10.19
C ASP A 67 5.55 -5.69 -9.67
N SER A 68 4.51 -5.29 -8.95
CA SER A 68 4.12 -3.93 -8.61
C SER A 68 5.00 -3.12 -7.64
N PRO A 69 5.69 -3.69 -6.62
CA PRO A 69 6.22 -2.86 -5.53
C PRO A 69 7.40 -1.97 -5.95
N VAL A 70 8.14 -2.35 -7.00
CA VAL A 70 9.23 -1.55 -7.57
C VAL A 70 8.71 -0.64 -8.68
N LEU A 71 7.57 -0.96 -9.27
CA LEU A 71 7.02 -0.27 -10.42
C LEU A 71 6.52 1.13 -10.07
N VAL A 72 5.91 1.29 -8.90
CA VAL A 72 5.38 2.58 -8.44
C VAL A 72 6.43 3.69 -8.39
N PRO A 73 7.55 3.53 -7.66
CA PRO A 73 8.60 4.55 -7.64
C PRO A 73 9.28 4.74 -9.00
N THR A 74 9.45 3.67 -9.79
CA THR A 74 10.09 3.75 -11.11
C THR A 74 9.24 4.51 -12.13
N VAL A 75 7.93 4.27 -12.15
CA VAL A 75 6.99 5.01 -13.01
C VAL A 75 6.89 6.47 -12.56
N LYS A 76 6.85 6.74 -11.25
CA LYS A 76 6.83 8.11 -10.73
C LYS A 76 8.09 8.88 -11.14
N LYS A 77 9.26 8.23 -11.05
CA LYS A 77 10.55 8.80 -11.48
C LYS A 77 10.59 9.03 -13.00
N ALA A 78 10.13 8.08 -13.80
CA ALA A 78 10.13 8.22 -15.25
C ALA A 78 9.26 9.40 -15.71
N VAL A 79 8.08 9.57 -15.10
CA VAL A 79 7.16 10.66 -15.43
C VAL A 79 7.65 12.02 -14.91
N SER A 80 8.37 12.06 -13.78
CA SER A 80 8.95 13.32 -13.27
C SER A 80 10.15 13.80 -14.08
N GLU A 81 11.01 12.87 -14.53
CA GLU A 81 12.23 13.19 -15.29
C GLU A 81 11.92 13.51 -16.77
N LEU A 82 10.86 12.92 -17.32
CA LEU A 82 10.50 13.03 -18.74
C LEU A 82 9.02 13.32 -18.91
N PRO A 83 8.56 14.55 -18.61
CA PRO A 83 7.15 14.93 -18.75
C PRO A 83 6.69 15.02 -20.22
N GLU A 84 7.62 15.11 -21.18
CA GLU A 84 7.35 15.27 -22.61
C GLU A 84 7.52 13.98 -23.44
N ALA A 85 8.00 12.90 -22.83
CA ALA A 85 8.31 11.66 -23.55
C ALA A 85 7.06 10.88 -23.93
N SER A 86 7.12 10.24 -25.10
CA SER A 86 6.01 9.43 -25.60
C SER A 86 5.87 8.14 -24.77
N MET A 87 4.64 7.66 -24.57
CA MET A 87 4.33 6.42 -23.86
C MET A 87 5.27 5.23 -24.18
N PRO A 88 5.57 4.90 -25.46
CA PRO A 88 6.50 3.83 -25.81
C PRO A 88 7.96 4.09 -25.37
N GLU A 89 8.40 5.35 -25.30
CA GLU A 89 9.74 5.72 -24.85
C GLU A 89 9.86 5.53 -23.34
N LEU A 90 8.89 6.06 -22.58
CA LEU A 90 8.81 5.86 -21.12
C LEU A 90 8.78 4.38 -20.76
N MET A 91 8.03 3.58 -21.52
CA MET A 91 7.99 2.13 -21.34
C MET A 91 9.35 1.47 -21.61
N SER A 92 10.04 1.88 -22.68
CA SER A 92 11.36 1.33 -23.03
C SER A 92 12.39 1.65 -21.96
N ILE A 93 12.36 2.87 -21.42
CA ILE A 93 13.23 3.33 -20.33
C ILE A 93 12.93 2.57 -19.03
N ILE A 94 11.66 2.42 -18.66
CA ILE A 94 11.28 1.66 -17.46
C ILE A 94 11.69 0.19 -17.62
N LEU A 95 11.61 -0.36 -18.83
CA LEU A 95 12.05 -1.72 -19.14
C LEU A 95 13.57 -1.87 -19.13
N GLU A 96 14.31 -0.88 -19.60
CA GLU A 96 15.76 -0.78 -19.49
C GLU A 96 16.21 -0.71 -18.02
N TRP A 97 15.62 0.17 -17.22
CA TRP A 97 15.86 0.26 -15.77
C TRP A 97 15.51 -1.05 -15.05
N SER A 98 14.46 -1.75 -15.50
CA SER A 98 14.13 -3.08 -14.99
C SER A 98 15.16 -4.15 -15.37
N LYS A 99 15.84 -4.00 -16.52
CA LYS A 99 16.90 -4.91 -16.98
C LYS A 99 18.24 -4.62 -16.30
N GLU A 100 18.60 -3.36 -16.09
CA GLU A 100 19.82 -2.98 -15.37
C GLU A 100 19.83 -3.54 -13.94
N VAL A 101 18.67 -3.55 -13.27
CA VAL A 101 18.50 -4.20 -11.96
C VAL A 101 18.71 -5.72 -12.03
N LYS A 102 18.40 -6.37 -13.17
CA LYS A 102 18.68 -7.80 -13.38
C LYS A 102 20.16 -8.06 -13.72
N VAL A 103 20.82 -7.15 -14.44
CA VAL A 103 22.24 -7.31 -14.81
C VAL A 103 23.14 -7.07 -13.59
N GLY A 104 22.82 -6.10 -12.73
CA GLY A 104 23.55 -5.86 -11.47
C GLY A 104 23.38 -6.97 -10.41
N ASN A 105 22.34 -7.80 -10.53
CA ASN A 105 22.05 -8.92 -9.62
C ASN A 105 22.36 -10.30 -10.23
N SER A 106 23.00 -10.36 -11.40
CA SER A 106 23.36 -11.62 -12.07
C SER A 106 24.50 -12.43 -11.40
N ASN A 107 24.92 -12.04 -10.19
CA ASN A 107 25.86 -12.80 -9.37
C ASN A 107 25.25 -13.44 -8.11
N LEU A 108 23.93 -13.42 -7.92
CA LEU A 108 23.32 -14.10 -6.78
C LEU A 108 22.28 -15.09 -7.26
N LYS A 109 22.67 -16.35 -7.08
CA LYS A 109 21.98 -17.57 -7.46
C LYS A 109 20.55 -17.58 -6.91
N ASP A 110 19.70 -18.11 -7.77
CA ASP A 110 18.46 -18.81 -7.53
C ASP A 110 18.38 -19.40 -6.10
N ASP A 111 17.47 -18.86 -5.30
CA ASP A 111 16.83 -19.62 -4.23
C ASP A 111 15.42 -19.07 -4.06
N SER A 112 14.51 -19.81 -4.68
CA SER A 112 13.08 -19.70 -4.49
C SER A 112 12.71 -20.16 -3.07
N GLN A 113 11.64 -19.56 -2.53
CA GLN A 113 11.02 -19.80 -1.21
C GLN A 113 11.57 -18.96 -0.04
N THR A 114 10.94 -17.82 0.21
CA THR A 114 10.32 -17.47 1.51
C THR A 114 9.75 -16.05 1.43
N ILE A 115 8.45 -15.99 1.12
CA ILE A 115 7.64 -14.79 1.33
C ILE A 115 7.62 -14.54 2.85
N ASN A 116 7.86 -13.29 3.25
CA ASN A 116 7.94 -12.75 4.62
C ASN A 116 9.33 -12.79 5.30
N ARG A 117 10.24 -11.93 4.83
CA ARG A 117 11.19 -11.27 5.73
C ARG A 117 11.09 -9.76 5.54
N THR A 118 10.25 -9.14 6.35
CA THR A 118 10.53 -7.78 6.86
C THR A 118 12.03 -7.72 7.13
N LYS A 119 12.72 -6.76 6.50
CA LYS A 119 14.15 -6.51 6.69
C LYS A 119 14.48 -6.81 8.15
N LYS A 120 15.33 -7.81 8.42
CA LYS A 120 15.69 -8.16 9.80
C LYS A 120 16.20 -6.87 10.42
N SER A 121 15.39 -6.21 11.26
CA SER A 121 15.84 -5.05 12.01
C SER A 121 17.04 -5.57 12.78
N ASN A 122 18.22 -4.99 12.54
CA ASN A 122 19.41 -5.38 13.26
C ASN A 122 19.04 -5.42 14.75
N TYR A 123 19.11 -6.61 15.36
CA TYR A 123 18.69 -6.77 16.74
C TYR A 123 19.70 -6.01 17.60
N ILE A 124 19.28 -4.87 18.12
CA ILE A 124 20.12 -4.03 18.98
C ILE A 124 20.08 -4.63 20.38
N LYS A 125 21.25 -5.04 20.88
CA LYS A 125 21.37 -5.63 22.21
C LYS A 125 21.07 -4.57 23.28
N PRO A 126 20.55 -4.96 24.46
CA PRO A 126 20.28 -4.02 25.56
C PRO A 126 21.49 -3.18 26.00
N LYS A 127 22.70 -3.70 25.80
CA LYS A 127 23.95 -2.98 26.08
C LYS A 127 24.16 -1.77 25.18
N ASP A 128 23.61 -1.79 23.97
CA ASP A 128 23.79 -0.77 22.93
C ASP A 128 22.60 0.20 22.86
N TRP A 129 21.66 0.12 23.81
CA TRP A 129 20.49 1.01 23.85
C TRP A 129 20.86 2.48 24.13
N HIS A 130 22.03 2.73 24.72
CA HIS A 130 22.57 4.07 24.96
C HIS A 130 23.07 4.77 23.68
N THR A 131 23.19 4.05 22.55
CA THR A 131 23.63 4.61 21.25
C THR A 131 22.44 5.00 20.36
N LEU A 132 21.22 4.71 20.80
CA LEU A 132 20.00 5.04 20.07
C LEU A 132 19.65 6.53 20.22
N ASP A 133 18.69 6.96 19.40
CA ASP A 133 18.23 8.36 19.39
C ASP A 133 17.57 8.76 20.72
N SER A 134 17.63 10.05 21.05
CA SER A 134 17.16 10.59 22.33
C SER A 134 15.64 10.47 22.51
N GLU A 135 14.92 10.43 21.41
CA GLU A 135 13.47 10.21 21.36
C GLU A 135 13.07 8.72 21.48
N ASP A 136 14.04 7.79 21.41
CA ASP A 136 13.75 6.35 21.53
C ASP A 136 13.54 5.96 23.00
N LEU A 137 12.42 5.32 23.29
CA LEU A 137 12.06 4.83 24.63
C LEU A 137 13.13 3.90 25.23
N ARG A 138 13.89 3.18 24.39
CA ARG A 138 14.97 2.29 24.83
C ARG A 138 16.18 3.07 25.34
N TYR A 139 16.49 4.18 24.69
CA TYR A 139 17.53 5.10 25.14
C TYR A 139 17.12 5.73 26.48
N GLN A 140 15.89 6.22 26.58
CA GLN A 140 15.34 6.78 27.82
C GLN A 140 15.33 5.77 28.97
N PHE A 141 15.07 4.49 28.67
CA PHE A 141 15.18 3.42 29.66
C PHE A 141 16.60 3.23 30.19
N THR A 142 17.64 3.46 29.37
CA THR A 142 19.03 3.41 29.85
C THR A 142 19.44 4.63 30.66
N GLN A 143 18.83 5.79 30.39
CA GLN A 143 19.12 7.05 31.06
C GLN A 143 18.42 7.20 32.41
N LYS A 144 17.46 6.33 32.73
CA LYS A 144 16.74 6.38 34.01
C LYS A 144 17.69 6.16 35.20
N GLU A 145 17.49 6.96 36.24
CA GLU A 145 18.13 6.72 37.53
C GLU A 145 17.54 5.46 38.18
N LYS A 146 18.37 4.60 38.77
CA LYS A 146 17.93 3.30 39.32
C LYS A 146 16.86 3.40 40.41
N ALA A 147 16.73 4.57 41.03
CA ALA A 147 15.80 4.84 42.12
C ALA A 147 14.38 5.18 41.63
N ASN A 148 14.22 5.72 40.42
CA ASN A 148 12.94 6.23 39.93
C ASN A 148 12.24 5.21 39.04
N SER A 149 10.90 5.21 39.08
CA SER A 149 10.12 4.38 38.18
C SER A 149 10.26 4.90 36.74
N PHE A 150 10.21 4.00 35.75
CA PHE A 150 10.31 4.40 34.34
C PHE A 150 9.17 5.35 33.93
N TYR A 151 8.01 5.19 34.58
CA TYR A 151 6.86 6.07 34.38
C TYR A 151 7.13 7.50 34.83
N GLU A 152 7.71 7.71 36.02
CA GLU A 152 8.08 9.05 36.50
C GLU A 152 9.13 9.69 35.61
N HIS A 153 10.14 8.92 35.19
CA HIS A 153 11.15 9.41 34.26
C HIS A 153 10.51 9.89 32.94
N LEU A 154 9.62 9.10 32.34
CA LEU A 154 8.91 9.50 31.13
C LEU A 154 8.00 10.71 31.34
N LYS A 155 7.31 10.80 32.49
CA LYS A 155 6.45 11.94 32.81
C LYS A 155 7.25 13.25 32.96
N ASP A 156 8.45 13.17 33.53
CA ASP A 156 9.26 14.36 33.83
C ASP A 156 10.18 14.77 32.67
N SER A 157 10.76 13.81 31.95
CA SER A 157 11.75 14.07 30.91
C SER A 157 11.18 14.09 29.49
N THR A 158 9.95 13.62 29.29
CA THR A 158 9.36 13.54 27.95
C THR A 158 7.93 14.06 27.93
N SER A 159 7.55 14.72 26.84
CA SER A 159 6.17 15.14 26.60
C SER A 159 5.23 13.99 26.17
N LEU A 160 5.68 12.72 26.30
CA LEU A 160 4.92 11.54 25.88
C LEU A 160 3.79 11.19 26.86
N ILE A 161 3.96 11.49 28.15
CA ILE A 161 2.96 11.23 29.18
C ILE A 161 2.51 12.57 29.75
N PHE A 162 1.25 12.91 29.55
CA PHE A 162 0.63 14.10 30.11
C PHE A 162 -0.72 13.76 30.74
N ASP A 163 -1.13 14.55 31.72
CA ASP A 163 -2.44 14.40 32.35
C ASP A 163 -3.51 15.04 31.47
N ILE A 164 -4.59 14.31 31.21
CA ILE A 164 -5.75 14.81 30.44
C ILE A 164 -6.39 16.00 31.17
N ASN A 165 -6.32 16.02 32.51
CA ASN A 165 -6.87 17.12 33.31
C ASN A 165 -6.14 18.46 33.10
N ASP A 166 -4.86 18.41 32.71
CA ASP A 166 -4.08 19.61 32.36
C ASP A 166 -4.38 20.09 30.93
N TRP A 167 -4.90 19.21 30.08
CA TRP A 167 -5.21 19.51 28.68
C TRP A 167 -6.67 19.95 28.46
N LEU A 168 -7.58 19.55 29.35
CA LEU A 168 -8.98 19.98 29.27
C LEU A 168 -9.14 21.42 29.77
N PRO A 169 -9.91 22.26 29.04
CA PRO A 169 -10.26 23.57 29.55
C PRO A 169 -11.05 23.38 30.84
N LYS A 170 -10.59 24.00 31.93
CA LYS A 170 -11.33 24.02 33.20
C LYS A 170 -12.69 24.68 32.94
N VAL A 171 -13.71 23.86 32.79
CA VAL A 171 -15.11 24.29 32.82
C VAL A 171 -15.39 24.72 34.25
N SER A 172 -15.40 26.03 34.48
CA SER A 172 -15.77 26.66 35.75
C SER A 172 -17.28 26.80 35.87
#